data_AF-A0A8T3Q3G3-F1
#
_entry.id   AF-A0A8T3Q3G3-F1
#
_cell.length_a   1.000
_cell.length_b   1.000
_cell.length_c   1.000
_cell.angle_alpha   90.00
_cell.angle_beta   90.00
_cell.angle_gamma   90.00
#
_symmetry.space_group_name_H-M   'P 1'
#
loop_
_entity.id
_entity.type
_entity.pdbx_description
1 polymer ?
#
loop_
_entity_poly.entity_id
_entity_poly.type
_entity_poly.pdbx_seq_one_letter_code
_entity_poly.pdbx_strand_id
1 'polypeptide(L)'
;MGRPPRKEPALAAARVPPPAPRLRTSPIRLVIGERITLDDVVALCERVRAALQEADADVVVCDVGRVTDPDLGTIGALARIQLTVRRLGCEVRLDDASPALRGLLGLAGLREVVRCAPGGSGFEARRQAEGREEASGVEEEGDPADPPA
;
A
#
# COMPACT_ATOMS: atom_id res chain seq x y z
N MET A 1 39.59 -27.96 -8.67
CA MET A 1 38.31 -28.26 -8.00
C MET A 1 38.31 -27.57 -6.64
N GLY A 2 37.44 -26.67 -6.22
CA GLY A 2 36.16 -26.14 -6.70
C GLY A 2 35.48 -25.63 -5.43
N ARG A 3 35.55 -24.32 -5.15
CA ARG A 3 34.98 -23.73 -3.92
C ARG A 3 33.47 -24.05 -3.85
N PRO A 4 32.92 -24.47 -2.69
CA PRO A 4 31.49 -24.69 -2.58
C PRO A 4 30.74 -23.35 -2.76
N PRO A 5 29.56 -23.36 -3.40
CA PRO A 5 28.75 -22.15 -3.55
C PRO A 5 28.25 -21.71 -2.17
N ARG A 6 28.54 -20.45 -1.83
CA ARG A 6 27.93 -19.78 -0.68
C ARG A 6 26.43 -19.70 -0.92
N LYS A 7 25.63 -20.36 -0.08
CA LYS A 7 24.20 -20.10 -0.01
C LYS A 7 24.02 -18.69 0.55
N GLU A 8 23.72 -17.71 -0.32
CA GLU A 8 23.15 -16.46 0.14
C GLU A 8 21.79 -16.77 0.78
N PRO A 9 21.56 -16.39 2.05
CA PRO A 9 20.22 -16.43 2.58
C PRO A 9 19.42 -15.38 1.81
N ALA A 10 18.49 -15.85 0.99
CA ALA A 10 17.43 -14.99 0.47
C ALA A 10 16.77 -14.33 1.68
N LEU A 11 17.01 -13.04 1.86
CA LEU A 11 16.32 -12.20 2.81
C LEU A 11 14.87 -12.15 2.32
N ALA A 12 14.09 -13.18 2.66
CA ALA A 12 12.66 -13.17 2.53
C ALA A 12 12.22 -11.94 3.30
N ALA A 13 11.74 -10.92 2.58
CA ALA A 13 11.13 -9.75 3.18
C ALA A 13 10.05 -10.28 4.12
N ALA A 14 10.37 -10.31 5.41
CA ALA A 14 9.47 -10.78 6.43
C ALA A 14 8.24 -9.90 6.30
N ARG A 15 7.19 -10.46 5.72
CA ARG A 15 5.89 -9.80 5.72
C ARG A 15 5.54 -9.71 7.18
N VAL A 16 5.81 -8.55 7.77
CA VAL A 16 5.42 -8.24 9.15
C VAL A 16 3.95 -8.60 9.21
N PRO A 17 3.57 -9.64 9.98
CA PRO A 17 2.17 -9.99 10.11
C PRO A 17 1.45 -8.73 10.59
N PRO A 18 0.29 -8.38 10.02
CA PRO A 18 -0.46 -7.24 10.52
C PRO A 18 -0.63 -7.42 12.03
N PRO A 19 -0.37 -6.39 12.85
CA PRO A 19 -0.57 -6.50 14.29
C PRO A 19 -1.98 -7.04 14.54
N ALA A 20 -2.11 -7.99 15.46
CA ALA A 20 -3.41 -8.46 15.90
C ALA A 20 -4.25 -7.25 16.30
N PRO A 21 -5.55 -7.18 15.96
CA PRO A 21 -6.39 -6.06 16.32
C PRO A 21 -6.40 -5.94 17.85
N ARG A 22 -5.69 -4.95 18.38
CA ARG A 22 -5.70 -4.67 19.81
C ARG A 22 -7.06 -4.04 20.13
N LEU A 23 -7.50 -4.28 21.35
CA LEU A 23 -8.79 -3.88 21.89
C LEU A 23 -9.04 -2.38 21.70
N ARG A 24 -10.31 -1.99 21.62
CA ARG A 24 -10.83 -0.66 21.26
C ARG A 24 -10.07 0.52 21.89
N THR A 25 -8.95 0.93 21.30
CA THR A 25 -8.30 2.20 21.58
C THR A 25 -8.91 3.27 20.68
N SER A 26 -9.25 4.40 21.30
CA SER A 26 -9.88 5.51 20.60
C SER A 26 -8.93 6.02 19.52
N PRO A 27 -9.36 6.12 18.25
CA PRO A 27 -8.48 6.57 17.19
C PRO A 27 -8.10 8.03 17.38
N ILE A 28 -6.86 8.37 17.02
CA ILE A 28 -6.44 9.77 16.92
C ILE A 28 -7.07 10.35 15.65
N ARG A 29 -7.87 11.41 15.77
CA ARG A 29 -8.45 12.10 14.61
C ARG A 29 -7.54 13.24 14.16
N LEU A 30 -7.22 13.25 12.88
CA LEU A 30 -6.40 14.25 12.22
C LEU A 30 -7.23 14.94 11.14
N VAL A 31 -7.48 16.24 11.29
CA VAL A 31 -8.21 17.01 10.26
C VAL A 31 -7.21 17.58 9.27
N ILE A 32 -7.42 17.25 8.00
CA ILE A 32 -6.62 17.74 6.88
C ILE A 32 -7.31 18.98 6.31
N GLY A 33 -6.56 20.08 6.20
CA GLY A 33 -7.05 21.33 5.62
C GLY A 33 -7.28 21.24 4.11
N GLU A 34 -7.83 22.31 3.53
CA GLU A 34 -8.14 22.38 2.09
C GLU A 34 -6.92 22.22 1.18
N ARG A 35 -5.76 22.70 1.64
CA ARG A 35 -4.46 22.50 1.01
C ARG A 35 -3.46 22.06 2.07
N ILE A 36 -2.48 21.26 1.63
CA ILE A 36 -1.37 20.82 2.47
C ILE A 36 -0.08 21.24 1.78
N THR A 37 0.69 22.11 2.43
CA THR A 37 2.04 22.45 1.98
C THR A 37 3.06 21.47 2.55
N LEU A 38 4.28 21.48 2.02
CA LEU A 38 5.35 20.61 2.51
C LEU A 38 5.69 20.84 3.99
N ASP A 39 5.75 22.11 4.42
CA ASP A 39 6.00 22.48 5.81
C ASP A 39 4.89 21.96 6.73
N ASP A 40 3.63 22.00 6.27
CA ASP A 40 2.52 21.40 6.99
C ASP A 40 2.72 19.90 7.19
N VAL A 41 3.22 19.19 6.16
CA VAL A 41 3.47 17.74 6.26
C VAL A 41 4.49 17.42 7.35
N VAL A 42 5.60 18.16 7.41
CA VAL A 42 6.65 17.93 8.40
C VAL A 42 6.09 18.15 9.81
N ALA A 43 5.45 19.30 10.02
CA ALA A 43 4.85 19.63 11.31
C ALA A 43 3.76 18.63 11.71
N LEU A 44 2.96 18.16 10.75
CA LEU A 44 1.91 17.17 10.97
C LEU A 44 2.48 15.79 11.32
N CYS A 45 3.56 15.36 10.66
CA CYS A 45 4.24 14.11 10.99
C CYS A 45 4.79 14.11 12.41
N GLU A 46 5.42 15.20 12.84
CA GLU A 46 5.93 15.33 14.21
C GLU A 46 4.79 15.34 15.24
N ARG A 47 3.71 16.08 14.97
CA ARG A 47 2.52 16.07 15.84
C ARG A 47 1.88 14.69 15.96
N VAL A 48 1.74 13.97 14.85
CA VAL A 48 1.19 12.61 14.83
C VAL A 48 2.11 11.66 15.61
N ARG A 49 3.42 11.78 15.43
CA ARG A 49 4.40 10.98 16.18
C ARG A 49 4.28 11.24 17.68
N ALA A 50 4.28 12.49 18.11
CA ALA A 50 4.13 12.85 19.52
C ALA A 50 2.80 12.32 20.09
N ALA A 51 1.70 12.52 19.37
CA ALA A 51 0.39 12.05 19.81
C ALA A 51 0.32 10.52 19.95
N LEU A 52 0.95 9.76 19.04
CA LEU A 52 1.01 8.29 19.11
C LEU A 52 1.98 7.75 20.17
N GLN A 53 2.92 8.55 20.66
CA GLN A 53 3.79 8.16 21.78
C GLN A 53 3.08 8.34 23.13
N GLU A 54 2.21 9.36 23.24
CA GLU A 54 1.46 9.69 24.45
C GLU A 54 0.14 8.90 24.56
N ALA A 55 -0.49 8.60 23.42
CA ALA A 55 -1.74 7.86 23.37
C ALA A 55 -1.49 6.37 23.11
N ASP A 56 -2.16 5.51 23.87
CA ASP A 56 -2.33 4.11 23.51
C ASP A 56 -3.34 4.06 22.36
N ALA A 57 -2.89 4.30 21.13
CA ALA A 57 -3.74 4.33 19.94
C ALA A 57 -3.03 3.68 18.75
N ASP A 58 -3.67 2.68 18.15
CA ASP A 58 -3.12 1.96 17.00
C ASP A 58 -3.66 2.47 15.65
N VAL A 59 -4.60 3.43 15.67
CA VAL A 59 -5.30 3.91 14.48
C VAL A 59 -5.34 5.44 14.46
N VAL A 60 -4.92 6.01 13.33
CA VAL A 60 -5.09 7.42 12.99
C VAL A 60 -6.17 7.54 11.91
N VAL A 61 -7.22 8.30 12.20
CA VAL A 61 -8.28 8.63 11.25
C VAL A 61 -8.02 10.02 10.70
N CYS A 62 -7.68 10.11 9.42
CA CYS A 62 -7.49 11.37 8.72
C CYS A 62 -8.80 11.79 8.05
N ASP A 63 -9.42 12.85 8.56
CA ASP A 63 -10.56 13.52 7.93
C ASP A 63 -10.03 14.39 6.78
N VAL A 64 -10.41 14.03 5.57
CA VAL A 64 -10.04 14.74 4.33
C VAL A 64 -11.26 15.39 3.66
N GLY A 65 -12.38 15.54 4.37
CA GLY A 65 -13.62 16.10 3.83
C GLY A 65 -13.48 17.57 3.40
N ARG A 66 -12.47 18.27 3.91
CA ARG A 66 -12.15 19.65 3.51
C ARG A 66 -11.31 19.75 2.23
N VAL A 67 -10.75 18.65 1.74
CA VAL A 67 -9.92 18.63 0.52
C VAL A 67 -10.81 18.61 -0.71
N THR A 68 -11.01 19.79 -1.30
CA THR A 68 -11.90 19.97 -2.46
C THR A 68 -11.20 19.74 -3.80
N ASP A 69 -9.92 20.08 -3.90
CA ASP A 69 -9.10 19.94 -5.11
C ASP A 69 -7.80 19.17 -4.78
N PRO A 70 -7.86 17.82 -4.72
CA PRO A 70 -6.70 17.03 -4.37
C PRO A 70 -5.68 17.02 -5.52
N ASP A 71 -4.42 17.29 -5.18
CA ASP A 71 -3.29 17.26 -6.11
C ASP A 71 -2.23 16.23 -5.68
N LEU A 72 -1.14 16.11 -6.46
CA LEU A 72 -0.03 15.21 -6.10
C LEU A 72 0.68 15.63 -4.81
N GLY A 73 0.64 16.92 -4.44
CA GLY A 73 1.16 17.41 -3.16
C GLY A 73 0.39 16.81 -1.98
N THR A 74 -0.94 16.82 -2.08
CA THR A 74 -1.88 16.22 -1.13
C THR A 74 -1.66 14.71 -1.03
N ILE A 75 -1.49 14.01 -2.16
CA ILE A 75 -1.17 12.58 -2.17
C ILE A 75 0.18 12.30 -1.49
N GLY A 76 1.21 13.08 -1.80
CA GLY A 76 2.53 12.96 -1.18
C GLY A 76 2.50 13.21 0.33
N ALA A 77 1.69 14.17 0.78
CA ALA A 77 1.44 14.43 2.19
C ALA A 77 0.81 13.22 2.89
N LEU A 78 -0.30 12.69 2.35
CA LEU A 78 -0.99 11.52 2.90
C LEU A 78 -0.07 10.29 2.95
N ALA A 79 0.72 10.06 1.89
CA ALA A 79 1.69 8.97 1.84
C ALA A 79 2.77 9.08 2.92
N ARG A 80 3.26 10.30 3.19
CA ARG A 80 4.24 10.55 4.25
C ARG A 80 3.67 10.35 5.65
N ILE A 81 2.46 10.87 5.91
CA ILE A 81 1.76 10.64 7.18
C ILE A 81 1.59 9.14 7.40
N GLN A 82 1.13 8.42 6.37
CA GLN A 82 0.99 6.98 6.41
C GLN A 82 2.30 6.27 6.74
N LEU A 83 3.39 6.64 6.08
CA LEU A 83 4.69 6.04 6.35
C LEU A 83 5.13 6.27 7.80
N THR A 84 4.92 7.47 8.33
CA THR A 84 5.21 7.81 9.74
C THR A 84 4.42 6.93 10.70
N VAL A 85 3.10 6.84 10.50
CA VAL A 85 2.21 6.04 11.35
C VAL A 85 2.54 4.54 11.26
N ARG A 86 2.81 4.02 10.05
CA ARG A 86 3.18 2.60 9.85
C ARG A 86 4.52 2.25 10.49
N ARG A 87 5.49 3.17 10.49
CA ARG A 87 6.78 2.96 11.18
C ARG A 87 6.62 2.82 12.70
N LEU A 88 5.54 3.34 13.26
CA LEU A 88 5.17 3.20 14.66
C LEU A 88 4.25 1.98 14.92
N GLY A 89 4.03 1.13 13.90
CA GLY A 89 3.18 -0.06 14.03
C GLY A 89 1.67 0.22 13.97
N CYS A 90 1.27 1.46 13.66
CA CYS A 90 -0.11 1.91 13.63
C CYS A 90 -0.69 1.92 12.19
N GLU A 91 -2.01 2.09 12.09
CA GLU A 91 -2.77 2.14 10.83
C GLU A 91 -3.31 3.56 10.53
N VAL A 92 -3.37 3.94 9.25
CA VAL A 92 -4.07 5.16 8.79
C VAL A 92 -5.35 4.79 8.05
N ARG A 93 -6.43 5.49 8.37
CA ARG A 93 -7.72 5.43 7.66
C ARG A 93 -8.13 6.81 7.19
N LEU A 94 -8.62 6.93 5.95
CA LEU A 94 -9.21 8.16 5.45
C LEU A 94 -10.73 8.17 5.68
N ASP A 95 -11.21 9.27 6.24
CA ASP A 95 -12.61 9.61 6.43
C ASP A 95 -13.00 10.70 5.44
N ASP A 96 -14.23 10.65 4.91
CA ASP A 96 -14.77 11.65 3.97
C ASP A 96 -13.92 11.91 2.70
N ALA A 97 -13.17 10.90 2.23
CA ALA A 97 -12.40 11.01 0.99
C ALA A 97 -13.29 11.23 -0.23
N SER A 98 -13.08 12.33 -0.96
CA SER A 98 -13.82 12.63 -2.19
C SER A 98 -13.53 11.58 -3.29
N PRO A 99 -14.46 11.36 -4.25
CA PRO A 99 -14.21 10.45 -5.38
C PRO A 99 -12.96 10.82 -6.18
N ALA A 100 -12.67 12.11 -6.35
CA ALA A 100 -11.46 12.60 -7.01
C ALA A 100 -10.20 12.16 -6.26
N LEU A 101 -10.18 12.31 -4.93
CA LEU A 101 -9.06 11.86 -4.10
C LEU A 101 -8.88 10.34 -4.16
N ARG A 102 -9.98 9.58 -4.10
CA ARG A 102 -9.94 8.11 -4.26
C ARG A 102 -9.41 7.68 -5.63
N GLY A 103 -9.76 8.42 -6.68
CA GLY A 103 -9.25 8.23 -8.03
C GLY A 103 -7.74 8.45 -8.10
N LEU A 104 -7.25 9.57 -7.57
CA LEU A 104 -5.81 9.87 -7.51
C LEU A 104 -5.03 8.86 -6.67
N LEU A 105 -5.56 8.42 -5.54
CA LEU A 105 -4.97 7.33 -4.74
C LEU A 105 -4.88 6.02 -5.53
N GLY A 106 -5.90 5.73 -6.36
CA GLY A 106 -5.89 4.59 -7.27
C GLY A 106 -4.79 4.71 -8.34
N LEU A 107 -4.70 5.86 -9.00
CA LEU A 107 -3.67 6.14 -10.00
C LEU A 107 -2.25 6.09 -9.43
N ALA A 108 -2.07 6.56 -8.19
CA ALA A 108 -0.79 6.51 -7.48
C ALA A 108 -0.45 5.11 -6.90
N GLY A 109 -1.34 4.12 -7.04
CA GLY A 109 -1.15 2.78 -6.47
C GLY A 109 -1.25 2.72 -4.94
N LEU A 110 -1.81 3.76 -4.30
CA LEU A 110 -1.88 3.89 -2.84
C LEU A 110 -3.19 3.40 -2.24
N ARG A 111 -4.16 2.98 -3.06
CA ARG A 111 -5.50 2.59 -2.60
C ARG A 111 -5.54 1.35 -1.69
N GLU A 112 -4.59 0.43 -1.85
CA GLU A 112 -4.45 -0.74 -0.96
C GLU A 112 -3.65 -0.42 0.31
N VAL A 113 -2.81 0.62 0.25
CA VAL A 113 -1.99 1.05 1.37
C VAL A 113 -2.87 1.91 2.30
N VAL A 114 -3.58 2.89 1.74
CA VAL A 114 -4.43 3.84 2.45
C VAL A 114 -5.88 3.36 2.42
N ARG A 115 -6.35 2.80 3.53
CA ARG A 115 -7.74 2.35 3.64
C ARG A 115 -8.67 3.54 3.68
N CYS A 116 -9.51 3.66 2.67
CA CYS A 116 -10.67 4.54 2.71
C CYS A 116 -11.84 3.73 3.27
N ALA A 117 -12.69 4.35 4.09
CA ALA A 117 -14.00 3.75 4.35
C ALA A 117 -14.72 3.46 3.03
N PRO A 118 -15.47 2.35 2.91
CA PRO A 118 -16.18 2.02 1.68
C PRO A 118 -17.21 3.12 1.39
N GLY A 119 -16.88 4.01 0.46
CA GLY A 119 -17.74 5.01 -0.14
C GLY A 119 -17.71 4.81 -1.64
N GLY A 120 -18.91 4.66 -2.23
CA GLY A 120 -19.12 4.17 -3.59
C GLY A 120 -18.38 4.92 -4.71
N SER A 121 -18.36 4.25 -5.87
CA SER A 121 -17.63 4.53 -7.10
C SER A 121 -16.16 4.10 -7.09
N GLY A 122 -15.96 2.78 -7.19
CA GLY A 122 -14.67 2.20 -7.54
C GLY A 122 -14.32 2.50 -8.99
N PHE A 123 -13.29 3.33 -9.22
CA PHE A 123 -12.54 3.25 -10.48
C PHE A 123 -11.76 1.93 -10.43
N GLU A 124 -12.27 0.90 -11.10
CA GLU A 124 -11.51 -0.31 -11.38
C GLU A 124 -10.67 -0.01 -12.62
N ALA A 125 -9.41 0.34 -12.41
CA ALA A 125 -8.42 0.26 -13.47
C ALA A 125 -8.22 -1.23 -13.78
N ARG A 126 -9.02 -1.74 -14.72
CA ARG A 126 -8.86 -3.07 -15.30
C ARG A 126 -7.46 -3.13 -15.90
N ARG A 127 -6.50 -3.67 -15.14
CA ARG A 127 -5.23 -4.11 -15.71
C ARG A 127 -5.56 -5.21 -16.70
N GLN A 128 -5.61 -4.86 -17.99
CA GLN A 128 -5.49 -5.86 -19.03
C GLN A 128 -4.04 -6.34 -18.93
N ALA A 129 -3.87 -7.59 -18.51
CA ALA A 129 -2.61 -8.27 -18.73
C ALA A 129 -2.43 -8.34 -20.25
N GLU A 130 -1.38 -7.71 -20.78
CA GLU A 130 -0.92 -8.04 -22.13
C GLU A 130 -0.63 -9.54 -22.12
N GLY A 131 -1.35 -10.26 -22.99
CA GLY A 131 -1.20 -11.70 -23.15
C GLY A 131 0.26 -11.99 -23.41
N ARG A 132 0.87 -12.74 -22.49
CA ARG A 132 2.13 -13.40 -22.79
C ARG A 132 1.86 -14.30 -23.98
N GLU A 133 2.60 -14.08 -25.05
CA GLU A 133 2.67 -14.97 -26.19
C GLU A 133 3.09 -16.34 -25.65
N GLU A 134 2.18 -17.30 -25.73
CA GLU A 134 2.39 -18.69 -25.36
C GLU A 134 3.62 -19.20 -26.11
N ALA A 135 4.65 -19.63 -25.38
CA ALA A 135 5.70 -20.44 -25.96
C ALA A 135 5.05 -21.79 -26.32
N SER A 136 4.60 -21.92 -27.56
CA SER A 136 4.14 -23.19 -28.14
C SER A 136 5.25 -24.22 -27.96
N GLY A 137 5.08 -25.11 -26.98
CA GLY A 137 5.83 -26.34 -26.90
C GLY A 137 5.51 -27.18 -28.13
N VAL A 138 6.47 -27.28 -29.05
CA VAL A 138 6.36 -28.18 -30.20
C VAL A 138 6.55 -29.61 -29.71
N GLU A 139 5.67 -30.44 -30.24
CA GLU A 139 5.34 -31.79 -29.83
C GLU A 139 6.50 -32.79 -29.95
N GLU A 140 6.51 -33.69 -28.99
CA GLU A 140 7.28 -34.92 -28.92
C GLU A 140 6.82 -35.88 -30.03
N GLU A 141 7.68 -36.12 -31.03
CA GLU A 141 7.53 -37.26 -31.94
C GLU A 141 8.40 -38.41 -31.41
N GLY A 142 7.74 -39.37 -30.76
CA GLY A 142 8.30 -40.68 -30.48
C GLY A 142 8.04 -41.61 -31.67
N ASP A 143 9.08 -42.28 -32.16
CA ASP A 143 8.95 -43.45 -33.03
C ASP A 143 9.60 -44.67 -32.32
N PRO A 144 8.88 -45.79 -32.18
CA PRO A 144 9.27 -46.93 -31.36
C PRO A 144 10.22 -47.88 -32.09
N ALA A 145 11.10 -48.54 -31.33
CA ALA A 145 12.08 -49.49 -31.87
C ALA A 145 11.48 -50.83 -32.36
N ASP A 146 11.99 -51.25 -33.53
CA ASP A 146 12.46 -52.57 -33.97
C ASP A 146 11.49 -53.69 -34.45
N PRO A 147 11.88 -54.40 -35.54
CA PRO A 147 11.78 -55.87 -35.57
C PRO A 147 12.99 -56.60 -36.23
N PRO A 148 13.10 -57.94 -36.05
CA PRO A 148 14.37 -58.68 -36.06
C PRO A 148 14.75 -59.33 -37.40
N ALA A 149 16.04 -59.68 -37.54
CA ALA A 149 16.56 -60.75 -38.41
C ALA A 149 17.86 -61.35 -37.85
#